data_AF-A0AAX0QAY5-F1
#
_entry.id   AF-A0AAX0QAY5-F1
#
_cell.length_a   1.000
_cell.length_b   1.000
_cell.length_c   1.000
_cell.angle_alpha   90.00
_cell.angle_beta   90.00
_cell.angle_gamma   90.00
#
_symmetry.space_group_name_H-M   'P 1'
#
loop_
_entity.id
_entity.type
_entity.pdbx_description
1 polymer ?
#
loop_
_entity_poly.entity_id
_entity_poly.type
_entity_poly.pdbx_seq_one_letter_code
_entity_poly.pdbx_strand_id
1 'polypeptide(L)'
;MRTSILALLAVLAVLSLLCLPVSAAIGSDTATIYVTSSPSGATATDSATGDKITTPDSFIVYTTGTPTHHYITVSKNGYYDYYYDAGIPAKDDYIQVNAVLTPIQTTGYLSVSSSPSGANVYVDGIYKGTSPVTVSVSAGSHSVRMDKSGYDSWTGSTSVTAGQTAYVSASLNPSVTYGYLYVYSSPPNADVYINGVYKGDTPFTIGLNPGTYQVMVKKAGYTSYSTTSSVYTGSTTSVSANLQKSADAYIQVASYPSGAAVYIDGGYVGNTQYSSPSNPNYMQAGPFTSGTSHTLMLKLDGYATYSSSFVLSSGETRTFSVTMNPVTPVVTTGSLHITSDPSGSDVYVDNVFRGYTPLTLNDLATGSHTVLLQHGGYKDWSETITVSTGQTVERTVVMSQSVVPTPTSSPAPFIGILAGLGACGVVLAARRR
;
A
#
# COMPACT_ATOMS: atom_id res chain seq x y z
N MET A 1 32.08 -108.51 49.20
CA MET A 1 32.99 -108.00 50.24
C MET A 1 34.42 -108.13 49.73
N ARG A 2 35.16 -107.01 49.70
CA ARG A 2 36.62 -106.87 49.89
C ARG A 2 37.59 -107.79 49.09
N THR A 3 38.20 -107.18 48.06
CA THR A 3 39.66 -107.01 47.83
C THR A 3 40.64 -108.13 48.21
N SER A 4 41.45 -108.58 47.24
CA SER A 4 42.89 -108.92 47.32
C SER A 4 43.38 -109.25 45.89
N ILE A 5 44.20 -108.44 45.21
CA ILE A 5 45.66 -108.23 45.31
C ILE A 5 46.52 -109.35 44.66
N LEU A 6 47.06 -108.97 43.49
CA LEU A 6 48.40 -109.17 42.91
C LEU A 6 48.95 -110.51 42.38
N ALA A 7 49.64 -110.32 41.24
CA ALA A 7 50.86 -110.97 40.71
C ALA A 7 50.68 -112.15 39.73
N LEU A 8 51.47 -112.34 38.66
CA LEU A 8 52.48 -111.58 37.89
C LEU A 8 53.03 -112.56 36.80
N LEU A 9 53.24 -112.11 35.53
CA LEU A 9 54.09 -112.69 34.45
C LEU A 9 53.72 -114.11 33.89
N ALA A 10 53.91 -114.51 32.61
CA ALA A 10 54.54 -113.97 31.40
C ALA A 10 54.17 -114.83 30.14
N VAL A 11 53.97 -114.15 28.98
CA VAL A 11 54.45 -114.45 27.60
C VAL A 11 54.09 -115.79 26.89
N LEU A 12 53.37 -115.73 25.74
CA LEU A 12 53.91 -115.90 24.36
C LEU A 12 52.84 -115.68 23.25
N ALA A 13 53.31 -115.15 22.12
CA ALA A 13 52.66 -114.50 20.96
C ALA A 13 51.93 -115.39 19.91
N VAL A 14 50.96 -114.79 19.19
CA VAL A 14 50.70 -114.90 17.71
C VAL A 14 49.87 -113.66 17.29
N LEU A 15 50.46 -112.59 16.71
CA LEU A 15 50.66 -112.27 15.28
C LEU A 15 49.39 -112.29 14.38
N SER A 16 48.74 -111.12 14.21
CA SER A 16 47.87 -110.83 13.06
C SER A 16 47.98 -109.35 12.64
N LEU A 17 48.46 -109.16 11.42
CA LEU A 17 48.61 -107.95 10.60
C LEU A 17 47.80 -106.72 11.01
N LEU A 18 48.50 -105.68 11.47
CA LEU A 18 48.11 -104.29 11.26
C LEU A 18 48.62 -103.88 9.87
N CYS A 19 47.69 -103.74 8.93
CA CYS A 19 47.94 -102.98 7.70
C CYS A 19 48.08 -101.51 8.11
N LEU A 20 49.31 -101.08 8.41
CA LEU A 20 49.61 -99.66 8.53
C LEU A 20 49.42 -99.05 7.14
N PRO A 21 48.71 -97.91 6.98
CA PRO A 21 48.78 -97.18 5.73
C PRO A 21 50.25 -96.89 5.46
N VAL A 22 50.71 -97.31 4.29
CA VAL A 22 51.97 -96.87 3.69
C VAL A 22 51.97 -95.35 3.82
N SER A 23 52.90 -94.83 4.62
CA SER A 23 53.26 -93.42 4.55
C SER A 23 53.69 -93.19 3.11
N ALA A 24 52.83 -92.58 2.30
CA ALA A 24 53.26 -91.99 1.05
C ALA A 24 54.46 -91.12 1.40
N ALA A 25 55.60 -91.39 0.77
CA ALA A 25 56.73 -90.49 0.87
C ALA A 25 56.21 -89.11 0.45
N ILE A 26 56.20 -88.15 1.38
CA ILE A 26 56.05 -86.74 1.06
C ILE A 26 57.22 -86.46 0.12
N GLY A 27 56.96 -86.42 -1.18
CA GLY A 27 58.05 -86.26 -2.12
C GLY A 27 58.61 -84.86 -1.95
N SER A 28 59.94 -84.78 -1.97
CA SER A 28 60.72 -83.57 -1.68
C SER A 28 60.65 -82.51 -2.77
N ASP A 29 60.01 -82.82 -3.89
CA ASP A 29 59.95 -81.93 -5.04
C ASP A 29 58.85 -80.88 -4.81
N THR A 30 59.23 -79.60 -4.96
CA THR A 30 58.37 -78.45 -4.66
C THR A 30 58.29 -77.50 -5.84
N ALA A 31 57.20 -76.74 -5.91
CA ALA A 31 57.02 -75.60 -6.79
C ALA A 31 56.58 -74.38 -5.99
N THR A 32 56.73 -73.19 -6.57
CA THR A 32 56.33 -71.92 -5.96
C THR A 32 55.18 -71.31 -6.75
N ILE A 33 54.09 -70.97 -6.06
CA ILE A 33 53.00 -70.17 -6.62
C ILE A 33 53.04 -68.80 -5.94
N TYR A 34 53.56 -67.79 -6.63
CA TYR A 34 53.63 -66.41 -6.12
C TYR A 34 52.36 -65.66 -6.49
N VAL A 35 51.62 -65.18 -5.49
CA VAL A 35 50.32 -64.54 -5.67
C VAL A 35 50.40 -63.07 -5.27
N THR A 36 50.04 -62.18 -6.20
CA THR A 36 49.85 -60.75 -5.95
C THR A 36 48.38 -60.37 -6.12
N SER A 37 47.94 -59.29 -5.48
CA SER A 37 46.61 -58.73 -5.75
C SER A 37 46.60 -57.21 -5.84
N SER A 38 45.65 -56.68 -6.60
CA SER A 38 45.32 -55.27 -6.67
C SER A 38 43.83 -55.07 -6.30
N PRO A 39 43.51 -54.45 -5.16
CA PRO A 39 44.43 -53.97 -4.12
C PRO A 39 45.12 -55.11 -3.35
N SER A 40 46.34 -54.86 -2.84
CA SER A 40 47.14 -55.84 -2.07
C SER A 40 46.54 -56.14 -0.69
N GLY A 41 47.02 -57.19 -0.01
CA GLY A 41 46.50 -57.62 1.29
C GLY A 41 45.18 -58.39 1.20
N ALA A 42 44.93 -59.05 0.08
CA ALA A 42 43.84 -60.00 -0.05
C ALA A 42 44.26 -61.36 0.53
N THR A 43 43.29 -62.15 0.96
CA THR A 43 43.54 -63.53 1.40
C THR A 43 43.55 -64.42 0.17
N ALA A 44 44.70 -64.99 -0.18
CA ALA A 44 44.78 -66.06 -1.16
C ALA A 44 44.68 -67.40 -0.43
N THR A 45 43.87 -68.32 -0.94
CA THR A 45 43.70 -69.68 -0.42
C THR A 45 44.02 -70.67 -1.52
N ASP A 46 44.85 -71.66 -1.23
CA ASP A 46 45.07 -72.81 -2.10
C ASP A 46 44.06 -73.91 -1.74
N SER A 47 43.22 -74.29 -2.71
CA SER A 47 42.18 -75.32 -2.50
C SER A 47 42.76 -76.69 -2.17
N ALA A 48 43.98 -76.98 -2.60
CA ALA A 48 44.63 -78.27 -2.47
C ALA A 48 45.06 -78.51 -1.01
N THR A 49 45.76 -77.54 -0.45
CA THR A 49 46.33 -77.61 0.91
C THR A 49 45.40 -77.03 1.97
N GLY A 50 44.50 -76.12 1.59
CA GLY A 50 43.71 -75.29 2.50
C GLY A 50 44.52 -74.13 3.11
N ASP A 51 45.79 -73.99 2.73
CA ASP A 51 46.66 -72.95 3.24
C ASP A 51 46.22 -71.58 2.77
N LYS A 52 46.55 -70.57 3.57
CA LYS A 52 46.18 -69.18 3.34
C LYS A 52 47.38 -68.28 3.49
N ILE A 53 47.53 -67.36 2.54
CA ILE A 53 48.54 -66.32 2.57
C ILE A 53 47.89 -64.94 2.38
N THR A 54 48.58 -63.90 2.79
CA THR A 54 48.17 -62.51 2.54
C THR A 54 48.99 -61.95 1.39
N THR A 55 48.35 -61.52 0.31
CA THR A 55 49.08 -61.05 -0.88
C THR A 55 49.84 -59.73 -0.62
N PRO A 56 51.03 -59.52 -1.20
CA PRO A 56 51.77 -60.47 -2.02
C PRO A 56 52.57 -61.48 -1.18
N ASP A 57 52.44 -62.76 -1.51
CA ASP A 57 53.21 -63.83 -0.86
C ASP A 57 53.19 -65.11 -1.73
N SER A 58 53.90 -66.16 -1.32
CA SER A 58 54.00 -67.42 -2.07
C SER A 58 53.45 -68.63 -1.32
N PHE A 59 52.81 -69.54 -2.05
CA PHE A 59 52.66 -70.93 -1.61
C PHE A 59 53.88 -71.74 -2.05
N ILE A 60 54.42 -72.56 -1.14
CA ILE A 60 55.33 -73.65 -1.49
C ILE A 60 54.49 -74.93 -1.53
N VAL A 61 54.35 -75.50 -2.71
CA VAL A 61 53.49 -76.68 -2.95
C VAL A 61 54.32 -77.88 -3.36
N TYR A 62 53.92 -79.08 -2.97
CA TYR A 62 54.63 -80.32 -3.31
C TYR A 62 54.13 -80.86 -4.65
N THR A 63 55.04 -81.26 -5.54
CA THR A 63 54.72 -81.70 -6.91
C THR A 63 54.49 -83.20 -7.01
N THR A 64 54.65 -83.93 -5.90
CA THR A 64 54.51 -85.38 -5.79
C THR A 64 53.69 -85.74 -4.55
N GLY A 65 52.41 -86.09 -4.75
CA GLY A 65 51.46 -86.45 -3.69
C GLY A 65 50.02 -86.04 -4.05
N THR A 66 49.05 -86.52 -3.27
CA THR A 66 47.69 -85.96 -3.25
C THR A 66 47.74 -84.72 -2.36
N PRO A 67 47.31 -83.53 -2.80
CA PRO A 67 46.44 -83.24 -3.94
C PRO A 67 47.23 -82.92 -5.21
N THR A 68 46.70 -83.36 -6.34
CA THR A 68 47.39 -83.21 -7.63
C THR A 68 47.03 -81.92 -8.36
N HIS A 69 46.16 -81.03 -7.85
CA HIS A 69 45.69 -79.86 -8.62
C HIS A 69 45.40 -78.66 -7.72
N HIS A 70 45.97 -77.50 -8.04
CA HIS A 70 45.89 -76.28 -7.22
C HIS A 70 44.96 -75.24 -7.84
N TYR A 71 43.92 -74.83 -7.11
CA TYR A 71 43.10 -73.66 -7.45
C TYR A 71 43.34 -72.56 -6.42
N ILE A 72 43.76 -71.40 -6.89
CA ILE A 72 43.99 -70.23 -6.07
C ILE A 72 42.74 -69.36 -6.07
N THR A 73 42.12 -69.20 -4.90
CA THR A 73 41.04 -68.23 -4.69
C THR A 73 41.61 -67.04 -3.94
N VAL A 74 41.51 -65.84 -4.53
CA VAL A 74 41.92 -64.59 -3.89
C VAL A 74 40.67 -63.81 -3.51
N SER A 75 40.47 -63.62 -2.22
CA SER A 75 39.28 -62.97 -1.65
C SER A 75 39.65 -61.73 -0.83
N LYS A 76 38.85 -60.68 -0.96
CA LYS A 76 38.97 -59.46 -0.17
C LYS A 76 37.59 -58.85 0.07
N ASN A 77 37.33 -58.44 1.32
CA ASN A 77 36.06 -57.84 1.69
C ASN A 77 35.73 -56.62 0.81
N GLY A 78 34.53 -56.58 0.23
CA GLY A 78 34.08 -55.55 -0.70
C GLY A 78 34.47 -55.76 -2.17
N TYR A 79 35.03 -56.92 -2.53
CA TYR A 79 35.42 -57.28 -3.90
C TYR A 79 34.86 -58.64 -4.29
N TYR A 80 34.68 -58.87 -5.60
CA TYR A 80 34.42 -60.21 -6.13
C TYR A 80 35.68 -61.08 -5.98
N ASP A 81 35.48 -62.34 -5.60
CA ASP A 81 36.58 -63.32 -5.53
C ASP A 81 37.19 -63.55 -6.91
N TYR A 82 38.51 -63.68 -6.96
CA TYR A 82 39.27 -64.03 -8.15
C TYR A 82 39.71 -65.48 -8.08
N TYR A 83 39.45 -66.22 -9.15
CA TYR A 83 39.79 -67.64 -9.25
C TYR A 83 40.87 -67.83 -10.32
N TYR A 84 41.91 -68.59 -9.97
CA TYR A 84 42.97 -68.97 -10.88
C TYR A 84 43.25 -70.47 -10.76
N ASP A 85 43.29 -71.15 -11.89
CA ASP A 85 43.69 -72.54 -11.98
C ASP A 85 45.21 -72.59 -12.16
N ALA A 86 45.94 -72.99 -11.12
CA ALA A 86 47.39 -73.16 -11.15
C ALA A 86 47.81 -74.56 -11.60
N GLY A 87 46.85 -75.46 -11.89
CA GLY A 87 47.12 -76.78 -12.44
C GLY A 87 47.90 -77.69 -11.49
N ILE A 88 48.75 -78.52 -12.09
CA ILE A 88 49.69 -79.42 -11.42
C ILE A 88 51.10 -78.88 -11.68
N PRO A 89 51.71 -78.11 -10.75
CA PRO A 89 53.04 -77.58 -10.97
C PRO A 89 54.07 -78.71 -11.08
N ALA A 90 54.98 -78.59 -12.05
CA ALA A 90 56.16 -79.44 -12.14
C ALA A 90 57.21 -79.03 -11.10
N LYS A 91 58.18 -79.91 -10.82
CA LYS A 91 59.30 -79.61 -9.92
C LYS A 91 59.98 -78.30 -10.33
N ASP A 92 60.21 -77.44 -9.35
CA ASP A 92 60.84 -76.12 -9.48
C ASP A 92 60.06 -75.10 -10.33
N ASP A 93 58.78 -75.37 -10.65
CA ASP A 93 57.94 -74.39 -11.35
C ASP A 93 57.74 -73.11 -10.52
N TYR A 94 57.68 -71.98 -11.21
CA TYR A 94 57.34 -70.68 -10.65
C TYR A 94 56.11 -70.11 -11.35
N ILE A 95 54.96 -70.21 -10.71
CA ILE A 95 53.68 -69.73 -11.25
C ILE A 95 53.38 -68.38 -10.62
N GLN A 96 53.26 -67.35 -11.47
CA GLN A 96 52.88 -66.02 -11.01
C GLN A 96 51.39 -65.78 -11.23
N VAL A 97 50.66 -65.53 -10.14
CA VAL A 97 49.22 -65.20 -10.15
C VAL A 97 49.06 -63.72 -9.82
N ASN A 98 48.49 -62.96 -10.76
CA ASN A 98 48.25 -61.52 -10.60
C ASN A 98 46.74 -61.25 -10.53
N ALA A 99 46.17 -61.23 -9.33
CA ALA A 99 44.74 -61.06 -9.12
C ALA A 99 44.35 -59.57 -9.13
N VAL A 100 43.62 -59.11 -10.15
CA VAL A 100 42.99 -57.77 -10.15
C VAL A 100 41.55 -57.94 -9.66
N LEU A 101 41.27 -57.43 -8.46
CA LEU A 101 39.97 -57.60 -7.82
C LEU A 101 39.01 -56.47 -8.23
N THR A 102 37.78 -56.83 -8.60
CA THR A 102 36.73 -55.86 -8.94
C THR A 102 35.89 -55.53 -7.70
N PRO A 103 35.77 -54.25 -7.29
CA PRO A 103 34.97 -53.87 -6.13
C PRO A 103 33.47 -54.09 -6.38
N ILE A 104 32.79 -54.65 -5.39
CA ILE A 104 31.34 -54.81 -5.40
C ILE A 104 30.71 -53.45 -5.16
N GLN A 105 29.99 -52.94 -6.16
CA GLN A 105 29.24 -51.69 -6.02
C GLN A 105 28.00 -51.95 -5.16
N THR A 106 27.83 -51.19 -4.08
CA THR A 106 26.63 -51.22 -3.23
C THR A 106 25.85 -49.90 -3.28
N THR A 107 26.40 -48.92 -3.98
CA THR A 107 25.81 -47.60 -4.19
C THR A 107 25.68 -47.31 -5.68
N GLY A 108 24.76 -46.42 -6.02
CA GLY A 108 24.67 -45.79 -7.33
C GLY A 108 24.49 -44.29 -7.16
N TYR A 109 24.09 -43.63 -8.24
CA TYR A 109 23.80 -42.20 -8.26
C TYR A 109 22.35 -41.94 -8.63
N LEU A 110 21.80 -40.86 -8.08
CA LEU A 110 20.47 -40.36 -8.42
C LEU A 110 20.61 -38.91 -8.88
N SER A 111 20.25 -38.65 -10.14
CA SER A 111 20.23 -37.32 -10.74
C SER A 111 18.80 -36.78 -10.77
N VAL A 112 18.55 -35.69 -10.05
CA VAL A 112 17.24 -35.09 -9.86
C VAL A 112 17.21 -33.71 -10.49
N SER A 113 16.21 -33.46 -11.34
CA SER A 113 16.00 -32.18 -12.02
C SER A 113 14.55 -31.72 -11.91
N SER A 114 14.32 -30.41 -11.97
CA SER A 114 12.97 -29.84 -12.00
C SER A 114 12.84 -28.71 -13.01
N SER A 115 11.62 -28.49 -13.48
CA SER A 115 11.23 -27.32 -14.27
C SER A 115 10.11 -26.56 -13.56
N PRO A 116 10.32 -25.30 -13.13
CA PRO A 116 11.59 -24.59 -13.13
C PRO A 116 12.66 -25.22 -12.20
N SER A 117 13.93 -24.95 -12.48
CA SER A 117 15.07 -25.42 -11.66
C SER A 117 15.17 -24.67 -10.33
N GLY A 118 16.05 -25.14 -9.43
CA GLY A 118 16.25 -24.56 -8.11
C GLY A 118 15.15 -24.92 -7.11
N ALA A 119 14.62 -26.15 -7.21
CA ALA A 119 13.75 -26.74 -6.21
C ALA A 119 14.60 -27.46 -5.15
N ASN A 120 14.27 -27.35 -3.87
CA ASN A 120 14.89 -28.11 -2.80
C ASN A 120 14.58 -29.61 -3.01
N VAL A 121 15.61 -30.44 -3.10
CA VAL A 121 15.51 -31.88 -3.32
C VAL A 121 15.74 -32.62 -2.01
N TYR A 122 14.82 -33.53 -1.68
CA TYR A 122 14.91 -34.45 -0.56
C TYR A 122 14.91 -35.87 -1.11
N VAL A 123 15.84 -36.70 -0.63
CA VAL A 123 15.88 -38.14 -0.92
C VAL A 123 15.74 -38.87 0.39
N ASP A 124 14.72 -39.72 0.51
CA ASP A 124 14.33 -40.42 1.75
C ASP A 124 14.13 -39.48 2.95
N GLY A 125 13.51 -38.34 2.67
CA GLY A 125 13.24 -37.29 3.67
C GLY A 125 14.46 -36.44 4.03
N ILE A 126 15.66 -36.76 3.54
CA ILE A 126 16.89 -36.03 3.83
C ILE A 126 17.16 -35.00 2.73
N TYR A 127 17.40 -33.75 3.10
CA TYR A 127 17.75 -32.69 2.16
C TYR A 127 19.10 -32.97 1.47
N LYS A 128 19.13 -32.83 0.15
CA LYS A 128 20.29 -33.16 -0.70
C LYS A 128 20.81 -32.00 -1.54
N GLY A 129 20.18 -30.83 -1.49
CA GLY A 129 20.54 -29.65 -2.27
C GLY A 129 19.40 -29.15 -3.13
N THR A 130 19.71 -28.31 -4.12
CA THR A 130 18.72 -27.74 -5.06
C THR A 130 18.86 -28.35 -6.45
N SER A 131 17.75 -28.59 -7.14
CA SER A 131 17.75 -29.12 -8.51
C SER A 131 18.41 -28.15 -9.50
N PRO A 132 19.15 -28.64 -10.51
CA PRO A 132 19.56 -30.03 -10.68
C PRO A 132 20.64 -30.46 -9.67
N VAL A 133 20.52 -31.66 -9.11
CA VAL A 133 21.50 -32.25 -8.18
C VAL A 133 21.70 -33.73 -8.44
N THR A 134 22.94 -34.21 -8.31
CA THR A 134 23.28 -35.63 -8.36
C THR A 134 23.83 -36.08 -7.02
N VAL A 135 23.27 -37.14 -6.44
CA VAL A 135 23.67 -37.65 -5.13
C VAL A 135 23.94 -39.15 -5.16
N SER A 136 24.93 -39.61 -4.37
CA SER A 136 25.16 -41.03 -4.14
C SER A 136 24.15 -41.56 -3.13
N VAL A 137 23.56 -42.72 -3.45
CA VAL A 137 22.59 -43.44 -2.62
C VAL A 137 22.88 -44.94 -2.69
N SER A 138 22.38 -45.70 -1.72
CA SER A 138 22.45 -47.17 -1.78
C SER A 138 21.76 -47.70 -3.04
N ALA A 139 22.12 -48.88 -3.50
CA ALA A 139 21.29 -49.57 -4.49
C ALA A 139 19.93 -49.93 -3.85
N GLY A 140 18.83 -49.70 -4.56
CA GLY A 140 17.48 -49.93 -4.05
C GLY A 140 16.48 -48.85 -4.43
N SER A 141 15.28 -48.92 -3.85
CA SER A 141 14.20 -47.94 -4.06
C SER A 141 14.38 -46.73 -3.15
N HIS A 142 14.26 -45.54 -3.71
CA HIS A 142 14.40 -44.25 -3.04
C HIS A 142 13.19 -43.38 -3.31
N SER A 143 12.72 -42.69 -2.27
CA SER A 143 11.71 -41.64 -2.38
C SER A 143 12.36 -40.31 -2.68
N VAL A 144 11.74 -39.51 -3.56
CA VAL A 144 12.22 -38.20 -3.97
C VAL A 144 11.11 -37.18 -3.79
N ARG A 145 11.41 -36.07 -3.11
CA ARG A 145 10.53 -34.92 -2.98
C ARG A 145 11.24 -33.67 -3.47
N MET A 146 10.52 -32.83 -4.19
CA MET A 146 11.02 -31.55 -4.69
C MET A 146 10.08 -30.43 -4.26
N ASP A 147 10.62 -29.44 -3.54
CA ASP A 147 9.88 -28.26 -3.08
C ASP A 147 10.43 -26.99 -3.70
N LYS A 148 9.58 -26.16 -4.29
CA LYS A 148 9.98 -24.83 -4.76
C LYS A 148 8.98 -23.78 -4.28
N SER A 149 9.49 -22.67 -3.76
CA SER A 149 8.64 -21.57 -3.31
C SER A 149 7.75 -21.07 -4.45
N GLY A 150 6.44 -20.96 -4.20
CA GLY A 150 5.44 -20.60 -5.19
C GLY A 150 4.97 -21.74 -6.10
N TYR A 151 5.37 -22.99 -5.83
CA TYR A 151 5.00 -24.18 -6.60
C TYR A 151 4.55 -25.31 -5.67
N ASP A 152 3.73 -26.21 -6.21
CA ASP A 152 3.27 -27.39 -5.50
C ASP A 152 4.44 -28.36 -5.28
N SER A 153 4.48 -29.00 -4.09
CA SER A 153 5.46 -30.04 -3.77
C SER A 153 5.23 -31.25 -4.68
N TRP A 154 6.29 -31.71 -5.33
CA TRP A 154 6.26 -32.96 -6.10
C TRP A 154 6.85 -34.10 -5.27
N THR A 155 6.25 -35.29 -5.35
CA THR A 155 6.78 -36.52 -4.75
C THR A 155 6.76 -37.67 -5.76
N GLY A 156 7.76 -38.55 -5.67
CA GLY A 156 7.86 -39.75 -6.47
C GLY A 156 8.86 -40.74 -5.88
N SER A 157 9.06 -41.86 -6.55
CA SER A 157 10.07 -42.84 -6.19
C SER A 157 10.80 -43.35 -7.43
N THR A 158 12.02 -43.84 -7.23
CA THR A 158 12.83 -44.46 -8.28
C THR A 158 13.74 -45.51 -7.69
N SER A 159 14.11 -46.51 -8.49
CA SER A 159 15.07 -47.54 -8.09
C SER A 159 16.45 -47.25 -8.69
N VAL A 160 17.48 -47.31 -7.85
CA VAL A 160 18.88 -47.12 -8.22
C VAL A 160 19.57 -48.47 -8.27
N THR A 161 20.13 -48.81 -9.43
CA THR A 161 21.00 -49.99 -9.59
C THR A 161 22.43 -49.63 -9.19
N ALA A 162 23.12 -50.53 -8.49
CA ALA A 162 24.50 -50.34 -8.08
C ALA A 162 25.43 -50.00 -9.26
N GLY A 163 26.29 -49.01 -9.08
CA GLY A 163 27.21 -48.51 -10.10
C GLY A 163 26.56 -47.70 -11.23
N GLN A 164 25.24 -47.56 -11.26
CA GLN A 164 24.51 -46.82 -12.30
C GLN A 164 23.94 -45.49 -11.78
N THR A 165 23.51 -44.64 -12.70
CA THR A 165 22.79 -43.39 -12.41
C THR A 165 21.32 -43.52 -12.79
N ALA A 166 20.41 -43.34 -11.84
CA ALA A 166 18.99 -43.18 -12.11
C ALA A 166 18.65 -41.69 -12.30
N TYR A 167 17.62 -41.40 -13.08
CA TYR A 167 17.20 -40.04 -13.40
C TYR A 167 15.76 -39.81 -12.96
N VAL A 168 15.51 -38.66 -12.31
CA VAL A 168 14.18 -38.18 -11.94
C VAL A 168 14.04 -36.74 -12.41
N SER A 169 12.99 -36.47 -13.16
CA SER A 169 12.67 -35.12 -13.65
C SER A 169 11.21 -34.79 -13.35
N ALA A 170 10.94 -33.61 -12.78
CA ALA A 170 9.58 -33.16 -12.50
C ALA A 170 9.31 -31.77 -13.10
N SER A 171 8.11 -31.58 -13.66
CA SER A 171 7.58 -30.24 -13.94
C SER A 171 6.73 -29.80 -12.74
N LEU A 172 7.10 -28.69 -12.11
CA LEU A 172 6.39 -28.17 -10.95
C LEU A 172 5.31 -27.19 -11.40
N ASN A 173 4.11 -27.34 -10.84
CA ASN A 173 3.00 -26.44 -11.10
C ASN A 173 3.04 -25.27 -10.12
N PRO A 174 2.89 -24.01 -10.57
CA PRO A 174 2.78 -22.88 -9.67
C PRO A 174 1.60 -23.08 -8.70
N SER A 175 1.85 -22.91 -7.41
CA SER A 175 0.78 -22.82 -6.41
C SER A 175 0.13 -21.45 -6.59
N VAL A 176 -0.96 -21.40 -7.35
CA VAL A 176 -1.82 -20.21 -7.37
C VAL A 176 -2.31 -19.98 -5.94
N THR A 177 -2.06 -18.81 -5.36
CA THR A 177 -2.49 -18.44 -4.01
C THR A 177 -3.60 -17.38 -4.03
N TYR A 178 -4.00 -16.94 -5.22
CA TYR A 178 -5.01 -15.93 -5.46
C TYR A 178 -5.99 -16.41 -6.52
N GLY A 179 -7.21 -15.87 -6.50
CA GLY A 179 -8.18 -15.94 -7.58
C GLY A 179 -8.33 -14.58 -8.24
N TYR A 180 -9.19 -14.50 -9.25
CA TYR A 180 -9.55 -13.24 -9.89
C TYR A 180 -11.01 -12.89 -9.63
N LEU A 181 -11.29 -11.61 -9.43
CA LEU A 181 -12.63 -11.05 -9.44
C LEU A 181 -12.78 -10.21 -10.71
N TYR A 182 -13.71 -10.60 -11.57
CA TYR A 182 -14.12 -9.85 -12.74
C TYR A 182 -15.45 -9.13 -12.47
N VAL A 183 -15.48 -7.82 -12.63
CA VAL A 183 -16.66 -6.99 -12.38
C VAL A 183 -17.08 -6.33 -13.68
N TYR A 184 -18.34 -6.56 -14.07
CA TYR A 184 -18.97 -5.97 -15.24
C TYR A 184 -20.22 -5.19 -14.82
N SER A 185 -20.58 -4.16 -15.59
CA SER A 185 -21.86 -3.48 -15.40
C SER A 185 -22.53 -3.09 -16.71
N SER A 186 -23.85 -2.95 -16.63
CA SER A 186 -24.68 -2.31 -17.65
C SER A 186 -25.41 -1.12 -16.99
N PRO A 187 -25.14 0.13 -17.38
CA PRO A 187 -24.21 0.56 -18.44
C PRO A 187 -22.73 0.34 -18.04
N PRO A 188 -21.80 0.32 -19.01
CA PRO A 188 -20.36 0.19 -18.74
C PRO A 188 -19.75 1.49 -18.17
N ASN A 189 -18.47 1.44 -17.79
CA ASN A 189 -17.72 2.54 -17.17
C ASN A 189 -18.37 3.02 -15.87
N ALA A 190 -18.62 2.09 -14.97
CA ALA A 190 -19.10 2.37 -13.62
C ALA A 190 -17.97 2.12 -12.62
N ASP A 191 -17.79 3.03 -11.66
CA ASP A 191 -16.81 2.96 -10.60
C ASP A 191 -16.98 1.65 -9.78
N VAL A 192 -15.90 0.92 -9.59
CA VAL A 192 -15.84 -0.32 -8.81
C VAL A 192 -15.10 -0.09 -7.50
N TYR A 193 -15.77 -0.45 -6.40
CA TYR A 193 -15.22 -0.41 -5.05
C TYR A 193 -15.18 -1.82 -4.47
N ILE A 194 -14.03 -2.20 -3.92
CA ILE A 194 -13.84 -3.47 -3.21
C ILE A 194 -13.55 -3.15 -1.74
N ASN A 195 -14.38 -3.65 -0.83
CA ASN A 195 -14.35 -3.33 0.60
C ASN A 195 -14.31 -1.80 0.86
N GLY A 196 -15.10 -1.04 0.09
CA GLY A 196 -15.20 0.42 0.20
C GLY A 196 -14.07 1.22 -0.47
N VAL A 197 -13.04 0.56 -1.02
CA VAL A 197 -11.90 1.22 -1.69
C VAL A 197 -12.08 1.18 -3.21
N TYR A 198 -11.98 2.34 -3.85
CA TYR A 198 -12.02 2.45 -5.33
C TYR A 198 -10.87 1.67 -5.98
N LYS A 199 -11.18 0.90 -7.03
CA LYS A 199 -10.20 0.06 -7.75
C LYS A 199 -10.10 0.36 -9.24
N GLY A 200 -11.12 0.94 -9.86
CA GLY A 200 -11.19 1.22 -11.28
C GLY A 200 -12.62 1.22 -11.77
N ASP A 201 -12.81 1.22 -13.09
CA ASP A 201 -14.14 1.27 -13.73
C ASP A 201 -14.46 -0.04 -14.45
N THR A 202 -15.73 -0.42 -14.52
CA THR A 202 -16.18 -1.61 -15.26
C THR A 202 -15.98 -1.46 -16.79
N PRO A 203 -15.60 -2.53 -17.50
CA PRO A 203 -15.21 -3.84 -16.99
C PRO A 203 -13.84 -3.82 -16.29
N PHE A 204 -13.75 -4.46 -15.12
CA PHE A 204 -12.55 -4.45 -14.27
C PHE A 204 -12.19 -5.85 -13.78
N THR A 205 -10.90 -6.21 -13.80
CA THR A 205 -10.40 -7.49 -13.27
C THR A 205 -9.31 -7.24 -12.23
N ILE A 206 -9.38 -7.92 -11.08
CA ILE A 206 -8.39 -7.82 -10.02
C ILE A 206 -8.04 -9.19 -9.42
N GLY A 207 -6.75 -9.44 -9.16
CA GLY A 207 -6.29 -10.59 -8.41
C GLY A 207 -6.46 -10.38 -6.91
N LEU A 208 -7.09 -11.33 -6.22
CA LEU A 208 -7.40 -11.26 -4.79
C LEU A 208 -7.09 -12.60 -4.12
N ASN A 209 -6.61 -12.55 -2.87
CA ASN A 209 -6.50 -13.75 -2.05
C ASN A 209 -7.89 -14.40 -1.86
N PRO A 210 -7.96 -15.72 -1.60
CA PRO A 210 -9.22 -16.38 -1.34
C PRO A 210 -9.95 -15.75 -0.15
N GLY A 211 -11.23 -15.44 -0.33
CA GLY A 211 -12.01 -14.75 0.69
C GLY A 211 -13.28 -14.12 0.13
N THR A 212 -14.09 -13.58 1.04
CA THR A 212 -15.33 -12.87 0.70
C THR A 212 -15.09 -11.38 0.69
N TYR A 213 -15.48 -10.72 -0.39
CA TYR A 213 -15.30 -9.29 -0.62
C TYR A 213 -16.64 -8.59 -0.78
N GLN A 214 -16.78 -7.39 -0.21
CA GLN A 214 -17.87 -6.49 -0.55
C GLN A 214 -17.55 -5.79 -1.86
N VAL A 215 -18.45 -5.87 -2.84
CA VAL A 215 -18.32 -5.28 -4.16
C VAL A 215 -19.43 -4.27 -4.32
N MET A 216 -19.06 -3.00 -4.51
CA MET A 216 -20.00 -1.93 -4.83
C MET A 216 -19.67 -1.36 -6.20
N VAL A 217 -20.68 -1.24 -7.05
CA VAL A 217 -20.58 -0.65 -8.39
C VAL A 217 -21.47 0.58 -8.45
N LYS A 218 -20.88 1.74 -8.79
CA LYS A 218 -21.55 3.03 -8.77
C LYS A 218 -21.41 3.73 -10.11
N LYS A 219 -22.47 4.37 -10.58
CA LYS A 219 -22.43 5.22 -11.78
C LYS A 219 -23.31 6.45 -11.57
N ALA A 220 -22.83 7.62 -11.98
CA ALA A 220 -23.60 8.86 -11.87
C ALA A 220 -24.95 8.74 -12.60
N GLY A 221 -26.04 9.13 -11.93
CA GLY A 221 -27.41 8.98 -12.43
C GLY A 221 -27.99 7.57 -12.39
N TYR A 222 -27.31 6.64 -11.70
CA TYR A 222 -27.81 5.29 -11.45
C TYR A 222 -27.74 4.96 -9.96
N THR A 223 -28.67 4.12 -9.52
CA THR A 223 -28.64 3.56 -8.17
C THR A 223 -27.46 2.60 -8.04
N SER A 224 -26.65 2.75 -6.99
CA SER A 224 -25.49 1.89 -6.73
C SER A 224 -25.92 0.44 -6.51
N TYR A 225 -25.19 -0.49 -7.10
CA TYR A 225 -25.32 -1.93 -6.86
C TYR A 225 -24.30 -2.36 -5.81
N SER A 226 -24.72 -3.15 -4.82
CA SER A 226 -23.82 -3.67 -3.78
C SER A 226 -24.11 -5.15 -3.55
N THR A 227 -23.05 -5.96 -3.45
CA THR A 227 -23.13 -7.41 -3.20
C THR A 227 -21.89 -7.90 -2.47
N THR A 228 -21.92 -9.12 -1.95
CA THR A 228 -20.73 -9.85 -1.50
C THR A 228 -20.37 -10.93 -2.52
N SER A 229 -19.07 -11.15 -2.72
CA SER A 229 -18.57 -12.16 -3.66
C SER A 229 -17.38 -12.91 -3.08
N SER A 230 -17.40 -14.23 -3.18
CA SER A 230 -16.31 -15.10 -2.73
C SER A 230 -15.35 -15.38 -3.88
N VAL A 231 -14.07 -15.05 -3.68
CA VAL A 231 -12.98 -15.37 -4.59
C VAL A 231 -12.34 -16.67 -4.13
N TYR A 232 -12.15 -17.60 -5.06
CA TYR A 232 -11.49 -18.89 -4.83
C TYR A 232 -10.16 -18.93 -5.57
N THR A 233 -9.19 -19.61 -4.96
CA THR A 233 -7.86 -19.82 -5.53
C THR A 233 -7.93 -20.33 -6.97
N GLY A 234 -7.16 -19.72 -7.88
CA GLY A 234 -7.03 -20.15 -9.27
C GLY A 234 -8.28 -19.98 -10.14
N SER A 235 -9.40 -19.50 -9.58
CA SER A 235 -10.66 -19.32 -10.29
C SER A 235 -10.94 -17.84 -10.56
N THR A 236 -11.72 -17.54 -11.59
CA THR A 236 -12.25 -16.19 -11.85
C THR A 236 -13.72 -16.12 -11.44
N THR A 237 -14.03 -15.43 -10.36
CA THR A 237 -15.41 -15.14 -9.95
C THR A 237 -15.90 -13.91 -10.70
N SER A 238 -17.12 -13.95 -11.24
CA SER A 238 -17.72 -12.83 -11.97
C SER A 238 -18.86 -12.19 -11.19
N VAL A 239 -18.87 -10.85 -11.13
CA VAL A 239 -19.98 -10.04 -10.62
C VAL A 239 -20.53 -9.20 -11.77
N SER A 240 -21.84 -9.30 -12.02
CA SER A 240 -22.53 -8.51 -13.05
C SER A 240 -23.54 -7.58 -12.39
N ALA A 241 -23.32 -6.28 -12.55
CA ALA A 241 -24.17 -5.22 -11.99
C ALA A 241 -25.05 -4.60 -13.09
N ASN A 242 -26.35 -4.91 -13.08
CA ASN A 242 -27.33 -4.25 -13.94
C ASN A 242 -27.87 -3.01 -13.24
N LEU A 243 -27.26 -1.86 -13.50
CA LEU A 243 -27.57 -0.61 -12.81
C LEU A 243 -28.90 -0.03 -13.31
N GLN A 244 -29.76 0.35 -12.37
CA GLN A 244 -31.04 0.98 -12.67
C GLN A 244 -30.86 2.50 -12.66
N LYS A 245 -31.36 3.18 -13.69
CA LYS A 245 -31.31 4.64 -13.78
C LYS A 245 -32.07 5.22 -12.59
N SER A 246 -31.47 6.18 -11.92
CA SER A 246 -32.10 6.88 -10.80
C SER A 246 -33.28 7.70 -11.28
N ALA A 247 -34.35 7.73 -10.49
CA ALA A 247 -35.48 8.60 -10.73
C ALA A 247 -35.06 10.06 -10.49
N ASP A 248 -35.62 10.96 -11.30
CA ASP A 248 -35.40 12.40 -11.18
C ASP A 248 -35.76 12.89 -9.78
N ALA A 249 -34.88 13.70 -9.20
CA ALA A 249 -35.10 14.33 -7.91
C ALA A 249 -35.41 15.82 -8.08
N TYR A 250 -36.10 16.42 -7.11
CA TYR A 250 -36.52 17.82 -7.17
C TYR A 250 -36.26 18.52 -5.83
N ILE A 251 -36.24 19.85 -5.86
CA ILE A 251 -36.39 20.64 -4.65
C ILE A 251 -37.60 21.55 -4.76
N GLN A 252 -38.14 21.92 -3.61
CA GLN A 252 -39.22 22.89 -3.43
C GLN A 252 -38.70 24.01 -2.54
N VAL A 253 -38.72 25.26 -3.02
CA VAL A 253 -38.08 26.40 -2.34
C VAL A 253 -39.10 27.49 -2.04
N ALA A 254 -39.13 27.93 -0.79
CA ALA A 254 -39.84 29.12 -0.32
C ALA A 254 -38.88 30.01 0.51
N SER A 255 -39.12 31.32 0.47
CA SER A 255 -38.36 32.29 1.27
C SER A 255 -39.28 33.24 2.03
N TYR A 256 -38.82 33.72 3.18
CA TYR A 256 -39.52 34.69 4.01
C TYR A 256 -38.60 35.87 4.34
N PRO A 257 -38.88 37.08 3.80
CA PRO A 257 -39.93 37.40 2.83
C PRO A 257 -39.77 36.72 1.46
N SER A 258 -40.87 36.68 0.71
CA SER A 258 -40.93 36.09 -0.63
C SER A 258 -40.34 37.02 -1.71
N GLY A 259 -40.04 36.48 -2.89
CA GLY A 259 -39.43 37.22 -4.00
C GLY A 259 -37.91 37.06 -4.13
N ALA A 260 -37.27 36.29 -3.26
CA ALA A 260 -35.83 36.03 -3.34
C ALA A 260 -35.47 35.34 -4.67
N ALA A 261 -34.45 35.85 -5.35
CA ALA A 261 -33.84 35.22 -6.51
C ALA A 261 -33.13 33.94 -6.09
N VAL A 262 -33.49 32.82 -6.73
CA VAL A 262 -32.98 31.48 -6.45
C VAL A 262 -31.96 31.09 -7.52
N TYR A 263 -30.80 30.66 -7.05
CA TYR A 263 -29.73 30.14 -7.88
C TYR A 263 -29.41 28.70 -7.47
N ILE A 264 -29.23 27.83 -8.45
CA ILE A 264 -28.75 26.46 -8.25
C ILE A 264 -27.44 26.30 -9.01
N ASP A 265 -26.38 25.89 -8.31
CA ASP A 265 -25.03 25.75 -8.87
C ASP A 265 -24.54 27.03 -9.58
N GLY A 266 -24.95 28.19 -9.04
CA GLY A 266 -24.65 29.51 -9.60
C GLY A 266 -25.55 29.95 -10.75
N GLY A 267 -26.35 29.06 -11.34
CA GLY A 267 -27.32 29.38 -12.38
C GLY A 267 -28.62 29.92 -11.80
N TYR A 268 -29.13 31.03 -12.35
CA TYR A 268 -30.42 31.60 -11.96
C TYR A 268 -31.57 30.70 -12.42
N VAL A 269 -32.48 30.34 -11.51
CA VAL A 269 -33.61 29.44 -11.78
C VAL A 269 -34.97 30.15 -11.71
N GLY A 270 -35.09 31.20 -10.90
CA GLY A 270 -36.34 31.97 -10.76
C GLY A 270 -36.41 32.73 -9.45
N ASN A 271 -37.58 33.30 -9.14
CA ASN A 271 -37.86 33.92 -7.85
C ASN A 271 -38.81 33.05 -7.02
N THR A 272 -38.62 33.05 -5.69
CA THR A 272 -39.60 32.45 -4.79
C THR A 272 -40.95 33.16 -4.93
N GLN A 273 -42.03 32.37 -4.92
CA GLN A 273 -43.38 32.88 -5.10
C GLN A 273 -43.93 33.44 -3.80
N TYR A 274 -45.02 34.22 -3.89
CA TYR A 274 -45.71 34.75 -2.71
C TYR A 274 -46.03 33.61 -1.75
N SER A 275 -45.42 33.66 -0.57
CA SER A 275 -45.46 32.61 0.43
C SER A 275 -45.48 33.24 1.83
N SER A 276 -46.23 32.62 2.73
CA SER A 276 -46.25 32.94 4.17
C SER A 276 -45.76 31.72 4.96
N PRO A 277 -45.13 31.89 6.14
CA PRO A 277 -44.74 30.74 6.97
C PRO A 277 -45.89 29.76 7.27
N SER A 278 -47.14 30.24 7.29
CA SER A 278 -48.34 29.44 7.50
C SER A 278 -48.97 28.85 6.22
N ASN A 279 -48.57 29.35 5.04
CA ASN A 279 -49.04 28.86 3.75
C ASN A 279 -47.92 29.06 2.70
N PRO A 280 -46.93 28.15 2.65
CA PRO A 280 -45.83 28.22 1.72
C PRO A 280 -46.30 27.93 0.28
N ASN A 281 -45.92 28.80 -0.65
CA ASN A 281 -45.98 28.54 -2.07
C ASN A 281 -44.56 28.20 -2.57
N TYR A 282 -44.33 26.93 -2.88
CA TYR A 282 -43.02 26.44 -3.24
C TYR A 282 -42.75 26.57 -4.74
N MET A 283 -41.63 27.19 -5.08
CA MET A 283 -41.07 27.08 -6.42
C MET A 283 -40.36 25.72 -6.55
N GLN A 284 -40.69 24.93 -7.55
CA GLN A 284 -39.99 23.67 -7.83
C GLN A 284 -38.78 23.91 -8.73
N ALA A 285 -37.64 23.31 -8.41
CA ALA A 285 -36.45 23.26 -9.25
C ALA A 285 -35.98 21.81 -9.44
N GLY A 286 -35.37 21.52 -10.59
CA GLY A 286 -34.96 20.17 -11.01
C GLY A 286 -35.30 19.91 -12.49
N PRO A 287 -35.11 18.68 -12.99
CA PRO A 287 -34.68 17.50 -12.25
C PRO A 287 -33.19 17.52 -11.88
N PHE A 288 -32.87 16.93 -10.73
CA PHE A 288 -31.50 16.73 -10.25
C PHE A 288 -31.09 15.26 -10.37
N THR A 289 -29.81 15.04 -10.67
CA THR A 289 -29.23 13.71 -10.66
C THR A 289 -29.05 13.27 -9.21
N SER A 290 -29.56 12.08 -8.83
CA SER A 290 -29.40 11.63 -7.44
C SER A 290 -27.93 11.33 -7.12
N GLY A 291 -27.52 11.64 -5.89
CA GLY A 291 -26.15 11.40 -5.42
C GLY A 291 -25.13 12.43 -5.91
N THR A 292 -25.50 13.43 -6.71
CA THR A 292 -24.65 14.59 -7.01
C THR A 292 -24.87 15.71 -6.00
N SER A 293 -23.80 16.43 -5.66
CA SER A 293 -23.88 17.60 -4.80
C SER A 293 -24.29 18.82 -5.60
N HIS A 294 -25.21 19.59 -5.04
CA HIS A 294 -25.69 20.85 -5.57
C HIS A 294 -25.59 21.95 -4.51
N THR A 295 -25.64 23.20 -4.95
CA THR A 295 -25.68 24.40 -4.10
C THR A 295 -26.95 25.18 -4.35
N LEU A 296 -27.64 25.57 -3.27
CA LEU A 296 -28.78 26.48 -3.28
C LEU A 296 -28.32 27.83 -2.76
N MET A 297 -28.57 28.91 -3.51
CA MET A 297 -28.33 30.27 -3.06
C MET A 297 -29.58 31.12 -3.26
N LEU A 298 -29.97 31.87 -2.22
CA LEU A 298 -31.08 32.83 -2.26
C LEU A 298 -30.53 34.25 -2.05
N LYS A 299 -30.90 35.16 -2.95
CA LYS A 299 -30.56 36.58 -2.89
C LYS A 299 -31.81 37.44 -2.87
N LEU A 300 -31.90 38.35 -1.92
CA LEU A 300 -32.97 39.34 -1.83
C LEU A 300 -32.39 40.67 -1.34
N ASP A 301 -32.75 41.76 -2.02
CA ASP A 301 -32.22 43.09 -1.71
C ASP A 301 -32.59 43.52 -0.29
N GLY A 302 -31.61 44.05 0.45
CA GLY A 302 -31.78 44.38 1.87
C GLY A 302 -31.72 43.18 2.81
N TYR A 303 -31.41 41.98 2.32
CA TYR A 303 -31.22 40.77 3.13
C TYR A 303 -29.87 40.10 2.87
N ALA A 304 -29.37 39.39 3.89
CA ALA A 304 -28.17 38.58 3.78
C ALA A 304 -28.41 37.40 2.83
N THR A 305 -27.42 37.09 2.00
CA THR A 305 -27.48 35.94 1.10
C THR A 305 -27.49 34.63 1.89
N TYR A 306 -28.45 33.76 1.59
CA TYR A 306 -28.47 32.40 2.11
C TYR A 306 -27.77 31.47 1.11
N SER A 307 -26.95 30.54 1.61
CA SER A 307 -26.31 29.50 0.80
C SER A 307 -26.27 28.18 1.55
N SER A 308 -26.55 27.08 0.86
CA SER A 308 -26.52 25.73 1.42
C SER A 308 -26.18 24.69 0.34
N SER A 309 -25.40 23.68 0.70
CA SER A 309 -25.10 22.54 -0.18
C SER A 309 -25.99 21.35 0.17
N PHE A 310 -26.42 20.60 -0.83
CA PHE A 310 -27.30 19.44 -0.65
C PHE A 310 -27.04 18.32 -1.66
N VAL A 311 -27.38 17.09 -1.28
CA VAL A 311 -27.41 15.89 -2.14
C VAL A 311 -28.77 15.24 -2.01
N LEU A 312 -29.40 14.87 -3.13
CA LEU A 312 -30.72 14.21 -3.17
C LEU A 312 -30.60 12.72 -3.45
N SER A 313 -31.49 11.93 -2.85
CA SER A 313 -31.69 10.52 -3.16
C SER A 313 -32.54 10.36 -4.43
N SER A 314 -32.52 9.17 -5.04
CA SER A 314 -33.32 8.86 -6.23
C SER A 314 -34.81 9.11 -5.98
N GLY A 315 -35.45 9.94 -6.80
CA GLY A 315 -36.88 10.28 -6.69
C GLY A 315 -37.24 11.22 -5.52
N GLU A 316 -36.26 11.73 -4.78
CA GLU A 316 -36.51 12.60 -3.63
C GLU A 316 -37.02 13.98 -4.07
N THR A 317 -38.04 14.50 -3.38
CA THR A 317 -38.38 15.93 -3.42
C THR A 317 -38.09 16.55 -2.07
N ARG A 318 -37.09 17.45 -2.00
CA ARG A 318 -36.68 18.09 -0.74
C ARG A 318 -37.17 19.52 -0.65
N THR A 319 -37.71 19.90 0.51
CA THR A 319 -38.25 21.24 0.74
C THR A 319 -37.24 22.12 1.49
N PHE A 320 -37.05 23.35 1.02
CA PHE A 320 -36.30 24.42 1.67
C PHE A 320 -37.23 25.60 1.97
N SER A 321 -37.40 25.90 3.25
CA SER A 321 -38.17 27.06 3.74
C SER A 321 -37.22 27.98 4.48
N VAL A 322 -36.79 29.07 3.84
CA VAL A 322 -35.70 29.91 4.32
C VAL A 322 -36.23 31.25 4.82
N THR A 323 -36.05 31.55 6.11
CA THR A 323 -36.24 32.92 6.62
C THR A 323 -34.97 33.73 6.38
N MET A 324 -35.09 34.79 5.58
CA MET A 324 -33.98 35.67 5.20
C MET A 324 -33.72 36.68 6.32
N ASN A 325 -32.45 36.87 6.66
CA ASN A 325 -32.04 37.82 7.69
C ASN A 325 -31.83 39.21 7.06
N PRO A 326 -32.51 40.27 7.51
CA PRO A 326 -32.30 41.61 6.96
C PRO A 326 -30.86 42.08 7.23
N VAL A 327 -30.27 42.79 6.27
CA VAL A 327 -29.02 43.53 6.51
C VAL A 327 -29.38 44.94 6.97
N THR A 328 -28.95 45.30 8.18
CA THR A 328 -29.16 46.65 8.70
C THR A 328 -28.29 47.63 7.91
N PRO A 329 -28.86 48.66 7.26
CA PRO A 329 -28.04 49.72 6.67
C PRO A 329 -27.32 50.44 7.82
N VAL A 330 -26.00 50.47 7.78
CA VAL A 330 -25.20 51.24 8.73
C VAL A 330 -25.41 52.72 8.39
N VAL A 331 -26.22 53.42 9.20
CA VAL A 331 -26.27 54.89 9.16
C VAL A 331 -24.95 55.43 9.69
N THR A 332 -24.20 56.13 8.85
CA THR A 332 -22.89 56.72 9.18
C THR A 332 -22.98 58.24 9.34
N THR A 333 -24.17 58.77 9.60
CA THR A 333 -24.39 60.21 9.80
C THR A 333 -25.06 60.51 11.14
N GLY A 334 -24.87 61.73 11.64
CA GLY A 334 -25.57 62.35 12.76
C GLY A 334 -25.93 63.80 12.45
N SER A 335 -26.38 64.53 13.46
CA SER A 335 -26.92 65.89 13.31
C SER A 335 -26.19 66.92 14.17
N LEU A 336 -26.23 68.19 13.76
CA LEU A 336 -25.81 69.36 14.54
C LEU A 336 -26.93 70.39 14.55
N HIS A 337 -27.39 70.79 15.73
CA HIS A 337 -28.20 71.99 15.91
C HIS A 337 -27.36 73.07 16.60
N ILE A 338 -27.24 74.24 15.99
CA ILE A 338 -26.41 75.32 16.48
C ILE A 338 -27.13 76.67 16.48
N THR A 339 -26.99 77.38 17.59
CA THR A 339 -27.61 78.69 17.87
C THR A 339 -26.54 79.68 18.36
N SER A 340 -26.76 80.98 18.13
CA SER A 340 -25.87 82.02 18.68
C SER A 340 -26.60 83.24 19.21
N ASP A 341 -25.91 84.01 20.07
CA ASP A 341 -26.29 85.34 20.53
C ASP A 341 -25.14 86.34 20.27
N PRO A 342 -25.31 87.34 19.39
CA PRO A 342 -26.51 87.61 18.59
C PRO A 342 -26.81 86.47 17.59
N SER A 343 -28.08 86.32 17.22
CA SER A 343 -28.51 85.34 16.22
C SER A 343 -28.18 85.82 14.80
N GLY A 344 -28.14 84.91 13.84
CA GLY A 344 -27.82 85.22 12.44
C GLY A 344 -26.33 85.13 12.08
N SER A 345 -25.50 84.55 12.96
CA SER A 345 -24.08 84.29 12.67
C SER A 345 -23.91 83.29 11.54
N ASP A 346 -22.93 83.52 10.67
CA ASP A 346 -22.52 82.62 9.59
C ASP A 346 -21.96 81.32 10.20
N VAL A 347 -22.49 80.17 9.79
CA VAL A 347 -22.05 78.85 10.25
C VAL A 347 -21.25 78.16 9.16
N TYR A 348 -20.00 77.84 9.46
CA TYR A 348 -19.15 77.00 8.65
C TYR A 348 -18.90 75.67 9.35
N VAL A 349 -19.00 74.56 8.62
CA VAL A 349 -18.57 73.24 9.10
C VAL A 349 -17.50 72.72 8.15
N ASP A 350 -16.34 72.38 8.70
CA ASP A 350 -15.13 71.99 7.95
C ASP A 350 -14.79 72.98 6.83
N ASN A 351 -14.82 74.27 7.17
CA ASN A 351 -14.55 75.40 6.28
C ASN A 351 -15.56 75.60 5.14
N VAL A 352 -16.66 74.84 5.11
CA VAL A 352 -17.75 75.02 4.15
C VAL A 352 -18.88 75.80 4.80
N PHE A 353 -19.35 76.87 4.14
CA PHE A 353 -20.52 77.62 4.60
C PHE A 353 -21.79 76.77 4.54
N ARG A 354 -22.52 76.67 5.67
CA ARG A 354 -23.71 75.81 5.83
C ARG A 354 -25.00 76.58 6.11
N GLY A 355 -24.93 77.89 6.35
CA GLY A 355 -26.09 78.74 6.61
C GLY A 355 -25.86 79.72 7.76
N TYR A 356 -26.93 80.19 8.39
CA TYR A 356 -26.88 81.14 9.50
C TYR A 356 -27.57 80.55 10.74
N THR A 357 -27.12 80.90 11.94
CA THR A 357 -27.77 80.47 13.19
C THR A 357 -29.15 81.13 13.39
N PRO A 358 -30.15 80.44 13.98
CA PRO A 358 -30.21 79.00 14.30
C PRO A 358 -30.18 78.09 13.06
N LEU A 359 -29.35 77.03 13.08
CA LEU A 359 -29.20 76.07 11.97
C LEU A 359 -29.22 74.61 12.47
N THR A 360 -29.96 73.74 11.77
CA THR A 360 -29.89 72.28 11.95
C THR A 360 -29.35 71.59 10.70
N LEU A 361 -28.31 70.79 10.85
CA LEU A 361 -27.74 69.90 9.82
C LEU A 361 -28.04 68.45 10.22
N ASN A 362 -28.62 67.65 9.32
CA ASN A 362 -29.06 66.27 9.62
C ASN A 362 -28.20 65.19 8.94
N ASP A 363 -27.14 65.61 8.24
CA ASP A 363 -26.38 64.81 7.28
C ASP A 363 -24.87 64.90 7.52
N LEU A 364 -24.44 65.19 8.75
CA LEU A 364 -23.02 65.22 9.08
C LEU A 364 -22.49 63.80 9.20
N ALA A 365 -21.37 63.49 8.55
CA ALA A 365 -20.70 62.21 8.70
C ALA A 365 -20.35 61.95 10.18
N THR A 366 -20.23 60.70 10.59
CA THR A 366 -19.73 60.40 11.93
C THR A 366 -18.24 60.70 12.01
N GLY A 367 -17.84 61.48 13.02
CA GLY A 367 -16.45 61.90 13.19
C GLY A 367 -16.34 63.29 13.79
N SER A 368 -15.11 63.82 13.79
CA SER A 368 -14.84 65.16 14.28
C SER A 368 -15.03 66.20 13.17
N HIS A 369 -15.84 67.21 13.45
CA HIS A 369 -16.14 68.32 12.55
C HIS A 369 -15.75 69.64 13.21
N THR A 370 -15.06 70.51 12.48
CA THR A 370 -14.72 71.85 12.98
C THR A 370 -15.81 72.82 12.61
N VAL A 371 -16.46 73.39 13.60
CA VAL A 371 -17.53 74.38 13.44
C VAL A 371 -16.95 75.76 13.71
N LEU A 372 -17.16 76.69 12.79
CA LEU A 372 -16.74 78.09 12.87
C LEU A 372 -17.98 78.98 12.75
N LEU A 373 -18.14 79.92 13.70
CA LEU A 373 -19.15 80.95 13.68
C LEU A 373 -18.50 82.32 13.47
N GLN A 374 -19.02 83.07 12.50
CA GLN A 374 -18.59 84.44 12.21
C GLN A 374 -19.78 85.40 12.30
N HIS A 375 -19.56 86.57 12.90
CA HIS A 375 -20.57 87.62 12.97
C HIS A 375 -19.90 89.00 12.97
N GLY A 376 -20.41 89.92 12.16
CA GLY A 376 -19.83 91.27 12.03
C GLY A 376 -19.73 92.00 13.36
N GLY A 377 -18.54 92.50 13.70
CA GLY A 377 -18.27 93.21 14.96
C GLY A 377 -17.96 92.30 16.17
N TYR A 378 -17.96 90.98 15.99
CA TYR A 378 -17.64 89.99 17.02
C TYR A 378 -16.36 89.23 16.66
N LYS A 379 -15.77 88.56 17.66
CA LYS A 379 -14.63 87.67 17.46
C LYS A 379 -15.11 86.32 16.97
N ASP A 380 -14.47 85.79 15.93
CA ASP A 380 -14.73 84.45 15.40
C ASP A 380 -14.66 83.39 16.51
N TRP A 381 -15.65 82.51 16.53
CA TRP A 381 -15.72 81.39 17.45
C TRP A 381 -15.51 80.09 16.69
N SER A 382 -14.67 79.18 17.19
CA SER A 382 -14.44 77.88 16.57
C SER A 382 -14.32 76.77 17.62
N GLU A 383 -14.97 75.64 17.36
CA GLU A 383 -14.89 74.42 18.18
C GLU A 383 -14.90 73.18 17.27
N THR A 384 -14.13 72.16 17.63
CA THR A 384 -14.26 70.83 17.04
C THR A 384 -15.28 70.01 17.82
N ILE A 385 -16.38 69.62 17.18
CA ILE A 385 -17.40 68.73 17.74
C ILE A 385 -17.19 67.30 17.23
N THR A 386 -17.59 66.30 18.00
CA THR A 386 -17.64 64.90 17.54
C THR A 386 -19.09 64.48 17.35
N VAL A 387 -19.44 64.12 16.12
CA VAL A 387 -20.77 63.64 15.73
C VAL A 387 -20.75 62.11 15.72
N SER A 388 -21.65 61.49 16.50
CA SER A 388 -21.86 60.04 16.55
C SER A 388 -23.12 59.63 15.79
N THR A 389 -23.18 58.38 15.35
CA THR A 389 -24.30 57.85 14.54
C THR A 389 -25.65 58.17 15.18
N GLY A 390 -26.52 58.85 14.43
CA GLY A 390 -27.90 59.14 14.83
C GLY A 390 -28.06 60.07 16.04
N GLN A 391 -26.98 60.66 16.56
CA GLN A 391 -27.01 61.64 17.64
C GLN A 391 -27.09 63.06 17.07
N THR A 392 -27.78 63.95 17.79
CA THR A 392 -27.76 65.40 17.52
C THR A 392 -26.85 66.09 18.51
N VAL A 393 -25.82 66.78 18.02
CA VAL A 393 -25.00 67.66 18.83
C VAL A 393 -25.68 69.02 18.92
N GLU A 394 -26.00 69.44 20.13
CA GLU A 394 -26.60 70.75 20.42
C GLU A 394 -25.49 71.74 20.82
N ARG A 395 -25.50 72.95 20.22
CA ARG A 395 -24.57 74.03 20.56
C ARG A 395 -25.26 75.39 20.62
N THR A 396 -24.95 76.14 21.68
CA THR A 396 -25.39 77.53 21.85
C THR A 396 -24.16 78.39 22.16
N VAL A 397 -23.93 79.41 21.35
CA VAL A 397 -22.70 80.22 21.40
C VAL A 397 -23.05 81.68 21.65
N VAL A 398 -22.55 82.26 22.74
CA VAL A 398 -22.61 83.71 22.98
C VAL A 398 -21.33 84.33 22.45
N MET A 399 -21.44 85.19 21.42
CA MET A 399 -20.27 85.78 20.77
C MET A 399 -19.72 86.96 21.56
N SER A 400 -18.40 87.08 21.62
CA SER A 400 -17.71 88.21 22.29
C SER A 400 -17.40 89.33 21.29
N GLN A 401 -17.66 90.59 21.66
CA GLN A 401 -17.39 91.74 20.78
C GLN A 401 -15.89 91.89 20.46
N SER A 402 -15.59 92.28 19.23
CA SER A 402 -14.22 92.61 18.80
C SER A 402 -13.89 94.03 19.25
N VAL A 403 -12.98 94.18 20.23
CA VAL A 403 -12.50 95.50 20.67
C VAL A 403 -11.61 96.12 19.59
N VAL A 404 -12.00 97.30 19.09
CA VAL A 404 -11.19 98.11 18.17
C VAL A 404 -10.12 98.85 18.99
N PRO A 405 -8.80 98.76 18.67
CA PRO A 405 -7.79 99.52 19.39
C PRO A 405 -8.00 101.03 19.19
N THR A 406 -8.00 101.78 20.28
CA THR A 406 -8.16 103.25 20.30
C THR A 406 -7.02 103.92 19.51
N PRO A 407 -7.31 104.78 18.51
CA PRO A 407 -6.27 105.51 17.79
C PRO A 407 -5.63 106.57 18.70
N THR A 408 -4.29 106.60 18.73
CA THR A 408 -3.50 107.62 19.45
C THR A 408 -3.58 108.95 18.70
N SER A 409 -4.01 110.02 19.38
CA SER A 409 -4.23 111.36 18.82
C SER A 409 -2.92 112.07 18.45
N SER A 410 -2.84 112.56 17.20
CA SER A 410 -1.82 113.46 16.65
C SER A 410 -2.24 114.94 16.81
N PRO A 411 -1.34 115.92 17.06
CA PRO A 411 -1.72 117.32 17.27
C PRO A 411 -1.95 118.08 15.94
N ALA A 412 -2.86 119.05 16.02
CA ALA A 412 -3.50 119.83 14.95
C ALA A 412 -2.53 120.59 14.00
N PRO A 413 -3.05 121.07 12.84
CA PRO A 413 -3.46 122.47 12.87
C PRO A 413 -4.82 122.79 12.21
N PHE A 414 -5.37 123.88 12.73
CA PHE A 414 -6.49 124.71 12.30
C PHE A 414 -6.38 125.18 10.83
N ILE A 415 -7.42 124.97 9.99
CA ILE A 415 -7.92 125.91 8.95
C ILE A 415 -9.42 125.64 8.66
N GLY A 416 -10.26 126.66 8.92
CA GLY A 416 -11.27 127.25 8.01
C GLY A 416 -12.29 126.40 7.24
N ILE A 417 -13.46 126.16 7.85
CA ILE A 417 -14.81 126.64 7.46
C ILE A 417 -15.26 126.74 5.96
N LEU A 418 -16.40 126.06 5.70
CA LEU A 418 -17.57 126.34 4.82
C LEU A 418 -17.76 125.65 3.44
N ALA A 419 -18.87 124.88 3.42
CA ALA A 419 -19.96 124.84 2.43
C ALA A 419 -19.80 124.13 1.07
N GLY A 420 -20.74 123.20 0.83
CA GLY A 420 -21.53 123.23 -0.41
C GLY A 420 -21.44 122.04 -1.35
N LEU A 421 -22.23 121.00 -1.05
CA LEU A 421 -23.03 120.14 -1.96
C LEU A 421 -22.81 120.23 -3.49
N GLY A 422 -22.65 119.05 -4.12
CA GLY A 422 -23.53 118.70 -5.24
C GLY A 422 -22.92 118.08 -6.50
N ALA A 423 -22.98 116.75 -6.56
CA ALA A 423 -23.41 115.92 -7.70
C ALA A 423 -22.45 115.53 -8.87
N CYS A 424 -22.25 114.20 -8.93
CA CYS A 424 -22.50 113.27 -10.05
C CYS A 424 -21.57 113.13 -11.28
N GLY A 425 -21.13 111.88 -11.47
CA GLY A 425 -20.68 111.20 -12.71
C GLY A 425 -20.08 109.84 -12.31
N VAL A 426 -20.77 108.69 -12.34
CA VAL A 426 -21.15 107.80 -13.50
C VAL A 426 -19.94 107.58 -14.43
N VAL A 427 -19.37 106.37 -14.63
CA VAL A 427 -19.78 105.25 -15.53
C VAL A 427 -18.71 104.14 -15.33
N LEU A 428 -18.99 102.90 -14.87
CA LEU A 428 -19.52 101.69 -15.55
C LEU A 428 -18.68 101.10 -16.71
N ALA A 429 -18.13 99.89 -16.54
CA ALA A 429 -18.10 98.77 -17.51
C ALA A 429 -17.06 97.68 -17.10
N ALA A 430 -17.21 96.37 -17.33
CA ALA A 430 -18.35 95.51 -17.66
C ALA A 430 -17.92 94.02 -17.62
N ARG A 431 -18.89 93.17 -17.25
CA ARG A 431 -19.30 91.87 -17.86
C ARG A 431 -18.40 90.62 -17.95
N ARG A 432 -18.89 89.59 -17.22
CA ARG A 432 -19.24 88.20 -17.60
C ARG A 432 -18.83 87.65 -18.98
N ARG A 433 -18.31 86.41 -18.96
CA ARG A 433 -19.05 85.21 -19.38
C ARG A 433 -18.91 84.10 -18.35
#